data_AF-A0A7N2N1N1-F1
#
_entry.id   AF-A0A7N2N1N1-F1
#
_cell.length_a   1.000
_cell.length_b   1.000
_cell.length_c   1.000
_cell.angle_alpha   90.00
_cell.angle_beta   90.00
_cell.angle_gamma   90.00
#
_symmetry.space_group_name_H-M   'P 1'
#
loop_
_entity.id
_entity.type
_entity.pdbx_description
1 polymer ?
#
loop_
_entity_poly.entity_id
_entity_poly.type
_entity_poly.pdbx_seq_one_letter_code
_entity_poly.pdbx_strand_id
1 'polypeptide(L)'
;MTPPQLVEFGWGPANRVPMLCRPFFGDQQTNCKYTCNKCGNGMEIYYGFKREEVEKIVKELMEGDMGKKMKKKVMEWKKLAEVATSSFGCLSINLNDLVTEVLLKNKC
;
A
#
# COMPACT_ATOMS: atom_id res chain seq x y z
N MET A 1 -10.36 -11.93 -12.44
CA MET A 1 -10.26 -11.83 -10.97
C MET A 1 -8.77 -11.61 -10.64
N THR A 2 -8.38 -10.52 -9.98
CA THR A 2 -6.96 -10.22 -9.73
C THR A 2 -6.47 -11.00 -8.49
N PRO A 3 -5.38 -11.79 -8.59
CA PRO A 3 -4.84 -12.51 -7.44
C PRO A 3 -4.39 -11.53 -6.32
N PRO A 4 -4.50 -11.90 -5.04
CA PRO A 4 -3.88 -11.14 -3.96
C PRO A 4 -2.36 -11.16 -4.18
N GLN A 5 -1.75 -9.98 -4.10
CA GLN A 5 -0.29 -9.89 -4.20
C GLN A 5 0.30 -10.29 -2.86
N LEU A 6 1.07 -11.38 -2.87
CA LEU A 6 1.94 -11.77 -1.77
C LEU A 6 3.19 -10.90 -1.90
N VAL A 7 3.23 -9.79 -1.16
CA VAL A 7 4.29 -8.79 -1.32
C VAL A 7 5.33 -9.01 -0.23
N GLU A 8 6.51 -9.48 -0.63
CA GLU A 8 7.73 -9.15 0.12
C GLU A 8 7.99 -7.67 -0.16
N PHE A 9 7.78 -6.83 0.84
CA PHE A 9 7.64 -5.38 0.71
C PHE A 9 8.83 -4.72 -0.02
N GLY A 10 8.62 -4.40 -1.30
CA GLY A 10 9.28 -3.32 -2.03
C GLY A 10 8.19 -2.34 -2.46
N TRP A 11 8.38 -1.04 -2.19
CA TRP A 11 7.37 -0.02 -2.42
C TRP A 11 6.92 0.06 -3.89
N GLY A 12 5.63 -0.18 -4.14
CA GLY A 12 4.91 0.12 -5.40
C GLY A 12 4.13 -1.09 -5.96
N PRO A 13 2.95 -0.93 -6.61
CA PRO A 13 2.17 0.27 -6.96
C PRO A 13 0.86 0.39 -6.15
N ALA A 14 0.14 1.50 -6.32
CA ALA A 14 -1.26 1.71 -5.91
C ALA A 14 -2.22 0.79 -6.70
N ASN A 15 -1.99 -0.52 -6.66
CA ASN A 15 -2.85 -1.49 -7.29
C ASN A 15 -4.12 -1.62 -6.46
N ARG A 16 -5.25 -1.80 -7.15
CA ARG A 16 -6.61 -1.92 -6.58
C ARG A 16 -6.84 -3.22 -5.78
N VAL A 17 -5.81 -3.73 -5.14
CA VAL A 17 -5.75 -5.02 -4.46
C VAL A 17 -5.32 -4.84 -3.01
N PRO A 18 -6.05 -5.46 -2.06
CA PRO A 18 -5.60 -5.59 -0.68
C PRO A 18 -4.29 -6.37 -0.56
N MET A 19 -3.53 -6.10 0.51
CA MET A 19 -2.24 -6.73 0.77
C MET A 19 -2.35 -7.86 1.78
N LEU A 20 -1.65 -8.97 1.53
CA LEU A 20 -1.37 -9.99 2.54
C LEU A 20 0.07 -9.78 3.03
N CYS A 21 0.22 -9.42 4.30
CA CYS A 21 1.47 -8.95 4.88
C CYS A 21 2.16 -10.07 5.66
N ARG A 22 3.41 -10.40 5.32
CA ARG A 22 4.26 -11.31 6.08
C ARG A 22 5.63 -10.67 6.29
N PRO A 23 5.84 -9.90 7.38
CA PRO A 23 7.11 -9.22 7.59
C PRO A 23 8.24 -10.22 7.88
N PHE A 24 9.44 -9.93 7.38
CA PHE A 24 10.64 -10.73 7.67
C PHE A 24 11.70 -9.92 8.42
N PHE A 25 12.24 -8.85 7.82
CA PHE A 25 13.29 -8.04 8.45
C PHE A 25 13.22 -6.56 8.05
N GLY A 26 14.01 -5.72 8.74
CA GLY A 26 14.14 -4.30 8.41
C GLY A 26 12.86 -3.51 8.66
N ASP A 27 12.53 -2.60 7.75
CA ASP A 27 11.36 -1.72 7.84
C ASP A 27 10.03 -2.45 7.56
N GLN A 28 10.07 -3.71 7.10
CA GLN A 28 8.88 -4.49 6.76
C GLN A 28 7.91 -4.66 7.93
N GLN A 29 8.42 -4.74 9.17
CA GLN A 29 7.59 -4.82 10.37
C GLN A 29 6.76 -3.54 10.57
N THR A 30 7.42 -2.38 10.40
CA THR A 30 6.76 -1.07 10.46
C THR A 30 5.76 -0.90 9.33
N ASN A 31 6.13 -1.28 8.10
CA ASN A 31 5.25 -1.21 6.94
C ASN A 31 4.03 -2.11 7.10
N CYS A 32 4.20 -3.35 7.57
CA CYS A 32 3.09 -4.26 7.88
C CYS A 32 2.11 -3.61 8.87
N LYS A 33 2.63 -3.12 10.00
CA LYS A 33 1.82 -2.49 11.05
C LYS A 33 1.09 -1.25 10.53
N TYR A 34 1.74 -0.43 9.69
CA TYR A 34 1.13 0.74 9.08
C TYR A 34 0.03 0.34 8.08
N THR A 35 0.32 -0.57 7.16
CA THR A 35 -0.63 -1.07 6.15
C THR A 35 -1.87 -1.70 6.80
N CYS A 36 -1.69 -2.57 7.79
CA CYS A 36 -2.80 -3.26 8.46
C CYS A 36 -3.62 -2.33 9.36
N ASN A 37 -2.98 -1.47 10.15
CA ASN A 37 -3.68 -0.73 11.21
C ASN A 37 -3.99 0.72 10.87
N LYS A 38 -3.19 1.36 10.01
CA LYS A 38 -3.37 2.78 9.63
C LYS A 38 -4.00 2.92 8.26
N CYS A 39 -3.46 2.25 7.24
CA CYS A 39 -4.07 2.26 5.92
C CYS A 39 -5.34 1.41 5.88
N GLY A 40 -5.41 0.33 6.66
CA GLY A 40 -6.57 -0.57 6.73
C GLY A 40 -6.80 -1.35 5.43
N ASN A 41 -5.77 -1.49 4.59
CA ASN A 41 -5.83 -2.15 3.30
C ASN A 41 -5.00 -3.45 3.23
N GLY A 42 -4.55 -3.96 4.37
CA GLY A 42 -3.84 -5.24 4.42
C GLY A 42 -4.18 -6.10 5.64
N MET A 43 -3.80 -7.36 5.56
CA MET A 43 -3.99 -8.39 6.58
C MET A 43 -2.66 -9.08 6.87
N GLU A 44 -2.28 -9.17 8.14
CA GLU A 44 -1.03 -9.83 8.54
C GLU A 44 -1.22 -11.34 8.70
N ILE A 45 -0.21 -12.09 8.25
CA ILE A 45 -0.08 -13.54 8.50
C ILE A 45 1.20 -13.82 9.29
N TYR A 46 1.08 -14.70 10.29
CA TYR A 46 2.15 -15.07 11.21
C TYR A 46 2.95 -16.30 10.73
N TYR A 47 4.13 -16.47 11.30
CA TYR A 47 4.89 -17.71 11.14
C TYR A 47 4.16 -18.87 11.83
N GLY A 48 4.00 -19.98 11.11
CA GLY A 48 3.43 -21.22 11.65
C GLY A 48 2.04 -21.61 11.13
N PHE A 49 1.42 -20.79 10.26
CA PHE A 49 0.18 -21.20 9.60
C PHE A 49 0.39 -22.41 8.70
N LYS A 50 -0.50 -23.41 8.82
CA LYS A 50 -0.57 -24.52 7.88
C LYS A 50 -1.13 -24.03 6.55
N ARG A 51 -0.87 -24.78 5.48
CA ARG A 51 -1.29 -24.42 4.11
C ARG A 51 -2.81 -24.19 4.02
N GLU A 52 -3.59 -24.98 4.74
CA GLU A 52 -5.06 -24.89 4.77
C GLU A 52 -5.55 -23.59 5.44
N GLU A 53 -4.81 -23.07 6.41
CA GLU A 53 -5.13 -21.81 7.07
C GLU A 53 -4.80 -20.62 6.16
N VAL A 54 -3.67 -20.68 5.47
CA VAL A 54 -3.32 -19.68 4.45
C VAL A 54 -4.37 -19.64 3.34
N GLU A 55 -4.85 -20.80 2.89
CA GLU A 55 -5.89 -20.88 1.86
C GLU A 55 -7.19 -20.18 2.31
N LYS A 56 -7.63 -20.41 3.56
CA LYS A 56 -8.82 -19.73 4.12
C LYS A 56 -8.64 -18.21 4.16
N ILE A 57 -7.47 -17.74 4.57
CA ILE A 57 -7.15 -16.31 4.64
C ILE A 57 -7.15 -15.69 3.23
N VAL A 58 -6.52 -16.36 2.26
CA VAL A 58 -6.51 -15.93 0.86
C VAL A 58 -7.94 -15.85 0.32
N LYS A 59 -8.78 -16.85 0.61
CA LYS A 59 -10.18 -16.86 0.18
C LYS A 59 -10.99 -15.71 0.81
N GLU A 60 -10.81 -15.46 2.10
CA GLU A 60 -11.44 -14.32 2.79
C GLU A 60 -10.99 -12.97 2.21
N LEU A 61 -9.71 -12.84 1.84
CA LEU A 61 -9.18 -11.63 1.22
C LEU A 61 -9.73 -11.39 -0.20
N MET A 62 -9.99 -12.46 -0.95
CA MET A 62 -10.48 -12.37 -2.32
C MET A 62 -11.99 -12.18 -2.41
N GLU A 63 -12.75 -13.00 -1.69
CA GLU A 63 -14.20 -13.19 -1.83
C GLU A 63 -14.99 -12.73 -0.59
N GLY A 64 -14.34 -12.75 0.57
CA GLY A 64 -14.92 -12.43 1.86
C GLY A 64 -15.20 -10.95 2.07
N ASP A 65 -15.92 -10.67 3.15
CA ASP A 65 -16.36 -9.31 3.47
C ASP A 65 -15.21 -8.45 3.97
N MET A 66 -14.21 -9.04 4.62
CA MET A 66 -12.98 -8.32 4.98
C MET A 66 -12.22 -7.88 3.73
N GLY A 67 -12.07 -8.78 2.74
CA GLY A 67 -11.48 -8.47 1.44
C GLY A 67 -12.20 -7.33 0.71
N LYS A 68 -13.54 -7.33 0.71
CA LYS A 68 -14.35 -6.24 0.12
C LYS A 68 -14.14 -4.91 0.85
N LYS A 69 -14.07 -4.90 2.18
CA LYS A 69 -13.79 -3.70 2.98
C LYS A 69 -12.40 -3.14 2.67
N MET A 70 -11.38 -3.99 2.60
CA MET A 70 -10.02 -3.57 2.26
C MET A 70 -9.95 -3.03 0.83
N LYS A 71 -10.65 -3.65 -0.14
CA LYS A 71 -10.74 -3.11 -1.52
C LYS A 71 -11.31 -1.69 -1.55
N LYS A 72 -12.33 -1.39 -0.74
CA LYS A 72 -12.85 -0.01 -0.60
C LYS A 72 -11.78 0.95 -0.08
N LYS A 73 -11.03 0.55 0.96
CA LYS A 73 -9.91 1.33 1.50
C LYS A 73 -8.83 1.58 0.45
N VAL A 74 -8.46 0.58 -0.34
CA VAL A 74 -7.51 0.74 -1.45
C VAL A 74 -8.01 1.79 -2.45
N MET A 75 -9.30 1.79 -2.78
CA MET A 75 -9.88 2.78 -3.69
C MET A 75 -9.89 4.20 -3.11
N GLU A 76 -10.14 4.35 -1.80
CA GLU A 76 -10.02 5.63 -1.09
C GLU A 76 -8.59 6.18 -1.17
N TRP A 77 -7.59 5.34 -0.84
CA TRP A 77 -6.18 5.71 -0.93
C TRP A 77 -5.75 6.07 -2.35
N LYS A 78 -6.23 5.32 -3.35
CA LYS A 78 -5.96 5.63 -4.75
C LYS A 78 -6.47 7.03 -5.12
N LYS A 79 -7.71 7.36 -4.74
CA LYS A 79 -8.29 8.69 -5.03
C LYS A 79 -7.49 9.81 -4.37
N LEU A 80 -7.04 9.62 -3.13
CA LEU A 80 -6.19 10.58 -2.44
C LEU A 80 -4.84 10.76 -3.15
N ALA A 81 -4.23 9.65 -3.59
CA ALA A 81 -2.99 9.69 -4.35
C ALA A 81 -3.16 10.46 -5.67
N GLU A 82 -4.22 10.18 -6.44
CA GLU A 82 -4.53 10.88 -7.68
C GLU A 82 -4.72 12.40 -7.48
N VAL A 83 -5.40 12.81 -6.40
CA VAL A 83 -5.57 14.22 -6.05
C VAL A 83 -4.23 14.86 -5.69
N ALA A 84 -3.43 14.21 -4.84
CA ALA A 84 -2.13 14.72 -4.41
C ALA A 84 -1.14 14.87 -5.58
N THR A 85 -1.18 13.96 -6.56
CA THR A 85 -0.35 13.97 -7.78
C THR A 85 -0.95 14.76 -8.94
N SER A 86 -2.11 15.38 -8.77
CA SER A 86 -2.72 16.19 -9.83
C SER A 86 -1.84 17.40 -10.16
N SER A 87 -2.09 18.07 -11.29
CA SER A 87 -1.30 19.23 -11.73
C SER A 87 -1.23 20.37 -10.71
N PHE A 88 -2.26 20.52 -9.87
CA PHE A 88 -2.31 21.49 -8.76
C PHE A 88 -2.30 20.81 -7.39
N GLY A 89 -1.95 19.53 -7.35
CA GLY A 89 -1.87 18.73 -6.13
C GLY A 89 -0.67 19.10 -5.27
N CYS A 90 -0.80 18.89 -3.96
CA CYS A 90 0.25 19.25 -3.01
C CYS A 90 1.59 18.56 -3.29
N LEU A 91 1.59 17.32 -3.78
CA LEU A 91 2.83 16.63 -4.12
C LEU A 91 3.53 17.29 -5.32
N SER A 92 2.75 17.68 -6.33
CA SER A 92 3.26 18.35 -7.53
C SER A 92 3.85 19.72 -7.20
N ILE A 93 3.19 20.48 -6.31
CA ILE A 93 3.70 21.77 -5.81
C ILE A 93 5.01 21.54 -5.05
N ASN A 94 5.02 20.63 -4.06
CA ASN A 94 6.22 20.34 -3.27
C ASN A 94 7.39 19.84 -4.14
N LEU A 95 7.12 19.06 -5.18
CA LEU A 95 8.13 18.59 -6.12
C LEU A 95 8.72 19.76 -6.94
N ASN A 96 7.88 20.67 -7.42
CA ASN A 96 8.32 21.86 -8.14
C ASN A 96 9.17 22.78 -7.26
N ASP A 97 8.78 22.96 -6.00
CA ASP A 97 9.55 23.72 -5.02
C ASP A 97 10.93 23.07 -4.82
N LEU A 98 10.97 21.77 -4.54
CA LEU A 98 12.22 21.01 -4.39
C LEU A 98 13.13 21.14 -5.62
N VAL A 99 12.58 20.99 -6.83
CA VAL A 99 13.32 21.16 -8.09
C VAL A 99 13.88 22.59 -8.20
N THR A 100 13.09 23.58 -7.84
CA THR A 100 13.52 24.99 -7.87
C THR A 100 14.66 25.23 -6.89
N GLU A 101 14.59 24.68 -5.69
CA GLU A 101 15.63 24.83 -4.67
C GLU A 101 16.94 24.12 -5.05
N VAL A 102 16.85 22.90 -5.57
CA VAL A 102 18.04 22.10 -5.87
C VAL A 102 18.69 22.53 -7.18
N LEU A 103 17.90 22.83 -8.23
CA LEU A 103 18.42 23.00 -9.59
C LEU A 103 18.40 24.46 -10.08
N LEU A 104 17.50 25.31 -9.58
CA LEU A 104 17.30 26.66 -10.13
C LEU A 104 17.91 27.76 -9.26
N LYS A 105 17.96 27.59 -7.93
CA LYS A 105 18.63 28.54 -7.02
C LYS A 105 20.17 28.44 -7.05
N ASN A 106 20.74 27.37 -7.60
CA ASN A 106 22.19 27.13 -7.69
C ASN A 106 22.84 27.66 -8.98
N LYS A 107 22.12 28.44 -9.80
CA LYS A 107 22.71 29.12 -10.95
C LYS A 107 23.21 30.50 -10.52
N CYS A 108 24.54 30.63 -10.40
CA CYS A 108 25.23 31.92 -10.45
C CYS A 108 25.07 32.56 -11.83
#